data_AF-A0A937MKS4-F1
#
_entry.id   AF-A0A937MKS4-F1
#
_cell.length_a   1.000
_cell.length_b   1.000
_cell.length_c   1.000
_cell.angle_alpha   90.00
_cell.angle_beta   90.00
_cell.angle_gamma   90.00
#
_symmetry.space_group_name_H-M   'P 1'
#
loop_
_entity.id
_entity.type
_entity.pdbx_description
1 polymer ?
#
loop_
_entity_poly.entity_id
_entity_poly.type
_entity_poly.pdbx_seq_one_letter_code
_entity_poly.pdbx_strand_id
1 'polypeptide(L)'
;MLDKSEIFPGDQPPFEPDRLDGVIDEAAAWLDGIQHEDGHWVFELEADATIPSEYILFNHYLGTIDDEVEAKLAAYLRETQGNHGGWPLYHDGDLDMSASVKAYYALKLTGEDVDSQHMTYARNAIRDRGGAAKSNVFTRFTLALFGQVPWRATPVMRVETMLFPDWSPFNINKVSYWSRTVMVPLLILASLKPQAKNPRNVGIEELFLTPPDKEKNYFTNPTGHWIGSVLLGLDHLVRPLEPLFPKFLEKKGLKKALKFIKERLNGEDGLGGIFPAMANTVMAFDALGFSPDDPDYAVARQAVDRLLVLKEDIGYCQPCFSPVWDTGLASHAM
;
A
#
# COMPACT_ATOMS: atom_id res chain seq x y z
N MET A 1 -23.12 21.57 32.36
CA MET A 1 -23.81 20.95 31.20
C MET A 1 -23.78 21.98 30.10
N LEU A 2 -23.20 21.65 28.94
CA LEU A 2 -23.27 22.54 27.77
C LEU A 2 -24.73 22.58 27.30
N ASP A 3 -25.25 23.80 27.10
CA ASP A 3 -26.60 24.02 26.60
C ASP A 3 -26.66 23.59 25.13
N LYS A 4 -27.48 22.59 24.82
CA LYS A 4 -27.64 22.09 23.44
C LYS A 4 -28.18 23.15 22.48
N SER A 5 -28.83 24.20 22.98
CA SER A 5 -29.38 25.29 22.18
C SER A 5 -28.30 26.28 21.67
N GLU A 6 -27.12 26.30 22.29
CA GLU A 6 -25.96 27.06 21.79
C GLU A 6 -25.22 26.32 20.65
N ILE A 7 -25.40 25.00 20.55
CA ILE A 7 -24.76 24.15 19.54
C ILE A 7 -25.64 24.01 18.29
N PHE A 8 -26.96 24.01 18.47
CA PHE A 8 -27.94 23.94 17.39
C PHE A 8 -28.87 25.15 17.49
N PRO A 9 -28.54 26.29 16.87
CA PRO A 9 -29.44 27.43 16.85
C PRO A 9 -30.80 26.99 16.30
N GLY A 10 -31.86 27.27 17.05
CA GLY A 10 -33.22 26.74 16.86
C GLY A 10 -33.97 27.22 15.62
N ASP A 11 -33.34 28.05 14.77
CA ASP A 11 -33.91 28.52 13.52
C ASP A 11 -33.41 27.63 12.36
N GLN A 12 -33.92 26.41 12.31
CA GLN A 12 -33.92 25.65 11.05
C GLN A 12 -34.97 26.31 10.14
N PRO A 13 -34.64 26.65 8.89
CA PRO A 13 -35.64 27.15 7.95
C PRO A 13 -36.81 26.15 7.85
N PRO A 14 -38.04 26.62 7.60
CA PRO A 14 -39.19 25.74 7.47
C PRO A 14 -38.91 24.68 6.40
N PHE A 15 -39.31 23.43 6.66
CA PHE A 15 -39.22 22.35 5.69
C PHE A 15 -40.10 22.68 4.48
N GLU A 16 -39.49 22.77 3.30
CA GLU A 16 -40.13 23.08 2.02
C GLU A 16 -40.12 21.83 1.13
N PRO A 17 -41.25 21.09 1.01
CA PRO A 17 -41.31 19.85 0.23
C PRO A 17 -40.91 20.04 -1.24
N ASP A 18 -41.36 21.10 -1.89
CA ASP A 18 -41.03 21.38 -3.30
C ASP A 18 -39.53 21.59 -3.52
N ARG A 19 -38.84 22.14 -2.50
CA ARG A 19 -37.38 22.30 -2.53
C ARG A 19 -36.68 20.95 -2.37
N LEU A 20 -37.20 20.06 -1.52
CA LEU A 20 -36.66 18.72 -1.38
C LEU A 20 -36.80 17.93 -2.70
N ASP A 21 -38.00 17.91 -3.27
CA ASP A 21 -38.26 17.19 -4.53
C ASP A 21 -37.41 17.74 -5.67
N GLY A 22 -37.27 19.07 -5.77
CA GLY A 22 -36.38 19.69 -6.76
C GLY A 22 -34.91 19.29 -6.60
N VAL A 23 -34.41 19.17 -5.37
CA VAL A 23 -33.03 18.71 -5.10
C VAL A 23 -32.87 17.22 -5.43
N ILE A 24 -33.88 16.40 -5.17
CA ILE A 24 -33.87 14.97 -5.52
C ILE A 24 -33.81 14.81 -7.04
N ASP A 25 -34.66 15.53 -7.78
CA ASP A 25 -34.67 15.49 -9.25
C ASP A 25 -33.34 15.95 -9.84
N GLU A 26 -32.75 17.02 -9.30
CA GLU A 26 -31.43 17.52 -9.71
C GLU A 26 -30.32 16.49 -9.46
N ALA A 27 -30.28 15.90 -8.26
CA ALA A 27 -29.28 14.91 -7.90
C ALA A 27 -29.41 13.61 -8.73
N ALA A 28 -30.64 13.15 -8.96
CA ALA A 28 -30.93 11.98 -9.78
C ALA A 28 -30.54 12.22 -11.25
N ALA A 29 -30.88 13.38 -11.82
CA ALA A 29 -30.50 13.74 -13.18
C ALA A 29 -28.98 13.87 -13.35
N TRP A 30 -28.28 14.40 -12.34
CA TRP A 30 -26.81 14.42 -12.33
C TRP A 30 -26.23 13.01 -12.29
N LEU A 31 -26.74 12.13 -11.41
CA LEU A 31 -26.26 10.76 -11.29
C LEU A 31 -26.52 9.96 -12.57
N ASP A 32 -27.70 10.06 -13.17
CA ASP A 32 -28.03 9.47 -14.48
C ASP A 32 -27.07 9.99 -15.58
N GLY A 33 -26.81 11.29 -15.59
CA GLY A 33 -25.95 11.93 -16.58
C GLY A 33 -24.47 11.52 -16.54
N ILE A 34 -24.02 10.88 -15.46
CA ILE A 34 -22.64 10.36 -15.33
C ILE A 34 -22.55 8.84 -15.42
N GLN A 35 -23.64 8.14 -15.75
CA GLN A 35 -23.61 6.70 -16.01
C GLN A 35 -22.77 6.41 -17.27
N HIS A 36 -21.96 5.36 -17.22
CA HIS A 36 -21.24 4.87 -18.40
C HIS A 36 -22.19 4.21 -19.41
N GLU A 37 -21.78 4.12 -20.68
CA GLU A 37 -22.59 3.57 -21.77
C GLU A 37 -23.02 2.11 -21.58
N ASP A 38 -22.22 1.32 -20.85
CA ASP A 38 -22.49 -0.07 -20.48
C ASP A 38 -23.32 -0.20 -19.19
N GLY A 39 -23.77 0.93 -18.64
CA GLY A 39 -24.73 1.03 -17.55
C GLY A 39 -24.13 1.04 -16.14
N HIS A 40 -22.81 1.03 -15.99
CA HIS A 40 -22.18 1.09 -14.67
C HIS A 40 -21.88 2.53 -14.23
N TRP A 41 -21.76 2.69 -12.91
CA TRP A 41 -21.11 3.84 -12.28
C TRP A 41 -19.78 3.38 -11.68
N VAL A 42 -18.77 4.24 -11.78
CA VAL A 42 -17.51 4.07 -11.09
C VAL A 42 -16.96 5.43 -10.73
N PHE A 43 -16.54 5.59 -9.49
CA PHE A 43 -15.93 6.82 -8.99
C PHE A 43 -14.46 6.62 -8.69
N GLU A 44 -13.70 7.71 -8.71
CA GLU A 44 -12.30 7.72 -8.29
C GLU A 44 -12.22 7.34 -6.80
N LEU A 45 -11.56 6.22 -6.49
CA LEU A 45 -11.31 5.78 -5.12
C LEU A 45 -9.99 6.36 -4.64
N GLU A 46 -10.06 7.52 -4.01
CA GLU A 46 -8.89 8.15 -3.40
C GLU A 46 -8.49 7.42 -2.10
N ALA A 47 -7.20 7.16 -1.95
CA ALA A 47 -6.60 6.58 -0.76
C ALA A 47 -5.74 7.63 -0.02
N ASP A 48 -4.85 7.16 0.83
CA ASP A 48 -3.80 8.00 1.40
C ASP A 48 -2.54 8.05 0.49
N ALA A 49 -1.55 8.84 0.91
CA ALA A 49 -0.29 9.02 0.18
C ALA A 49 0.54 7.73 -0.01
N THR A 50 0.23 6.63 0.68
CA THR A 50 0.98 5.37 0.57
C THR A 50 0.89 4.77 -0.82
N ILE A 51 -0.28 4.72 -1.47
CA ILE A 51 -0.43 4.06 -2.76
C ILE A 51 0.31 4.82 -3.89
N PRO A 52 0.17 6.16 -4.03
CA PRO A 52 0.99 6.92 -4.97
C PRO A 52 2.50 6.78 -4.69
N SER A 53 2.91 6.81 -3.42
CA SER A 53 4.31 6.61 -3.03
C SER A 53 4.83 5.23 -3.41
N GLU A 54 4.02 4.19 -3.19
CA GLU A 54 4.38 2.82 -3.52
C GLU A 54 4.45 2.60 -5.02
N TYR A 55 3.68 3.32 -5.84
CA TYR A 55 3.81 3.26 -7.30
C TYR A 55 5.18 3.80 -7.75
N ILE A 56 5.63 4.93 -7.20
CA ILE A 56 6.99 5.45 -7.44
C ILE A 56 8.03 4.42 -6.97
N LEU A 57 7.93 3.94 -5.73
CA LEU A 57 8.85 2.92 -5.18
C LEU A 57 8.85 1.64 -6.04
N PHE A 58 7.71 1.24 -6.58
CA PHE A 58 7.58 0.08 -7.44
C PHE A 58 8.34 0.25 -8.76
N ASN A 59 8.22 1.40 -9.42
CA ASN A 59 8.98 1.71 -10.64
C ASN A 59 10.50 1.74 -10.38
N HIS A 60 10.93 2.35 -9.28
CA HIS A 60 12.34 2.39 -8.89
C HIS A 60 12.88 1.02 -8.47
N TYR A 61 12.04 0.17 -7.87
CA TYR A 61 12.40 -1.23 -7.61
C TYR A 61 12.70 -1.97 -8.92
N LEU A 62 11.82 -1.84 -9.92
CA LEU A 62 11.95 -2.49 -11.21
C LEU A 62 12.92 -1.80 -12.17
N GLY A 63 13.38 -0.59 -11.86
CA GLY A 63 14.20 0.24 -12.74
C GLY A 63 13.48 0.71 -14.01
N THR A 64 12.15 0.83 -13.94
CA THR A 64 11.26 1.27 -15.04
C THR A 64 10.68 2.65 -14.71
N ILE A 65 11.55 3.61 -14.43
CA ILE A 65 11.17 4.96 -14.01
C ILE A 65 10.44 5.67 -15.17
N ASP A 66 9.34 6.33 -14.84
CA ASP A 66 8.62 7.22 -15.74
C ASP A 66 8.56 8.62 -15.11
N ASP A 67 9.46 9.49 -15.55
CA ASP A 67 9.62 10.82 -14.96
C ASP A 67 8.37 11.72 -15.13
N GLU A 68 7.61 11.55 -16.20
CA GLU A 68 6.42 12.35 -16.45
C GLU A 68 5.29 11.95 -15.49
N VAL A 69 5.05 10.65 -15.37
CA VAL A 69 4.05 10.11 -14.42
C VAL A 69 4.46 10.39 -12.98
N GLU A 70 5.73 10.12 -12.64
CA GLU A 70 6.22 10.30 -11.27
C GLU A 70 6.24 11.77 -10.84
N ALA A 71 6.45 12.72 -11.75
CA ALA A 71 6.34 14.15 -11.44
C ALA A 71 4.92 14.54 -11.00
N LYS A 72 3.88 13.97 -11.64
CA LYS A 72 2.47 14.20 -11.29
C LYS A 72 2.11 13.56 -9.94
N LEU A 73 2.62 12.36 -9.67
CA LEU A 73 2.48 11.70 -8.37
C LEU A 73 3.20 12.49 -7.26
N ALA A 74 4.38 13.02 -7.54
CA ALA A 74 5.11 13.87 -6.60
C ALA A 74 4.37 15.18 -6.31
N ALA A 75 3.70 15.77 -7.31
CA ALA A 75 2.82 16.92 -7.10
C ALA A 75 1.69 16.61 -6.12
N TYR A 76 1.01 15.47 -6.29
CA TYR A 76 -0.01 15.00 -5.35
C TYR A 76 0.54 14.78 -3.94
N LEU A 77 1.72 14.16 -3.80
CA LEU A 77 2.35 13.97 -2.50
C LEU A 77 2.66 15.30 -1.80
N ARG A 78 3.11 16.32 -2.53
CA ARG A 78 3.36 17.66 -1.96
C ARG A 78 2.06 18.33 -1.51
N GLU A 79 1.00 18.24 -2.31
CA GLU A 79 -0.30 18.87 -2.01
C GLU A 79 -0.98 18.22 -0.80
N THR A 80 -0.82 16.91 -0.63
CA THR A 80 -1.45 16.14 0.47
C THR A 80 -0.61 16.07 1.75
N GLN A 81 0.53 16.78 1.81
CA GLN A 81 1.31 16.87 3.04
C GLN A 81 0.51 17.62 4.11
N GLY A 82 0.28 16.97 5.25
CA GLY A 82 -0.46 17.56 6.36
C GLY A 82 0.31 18.66 7.09
N ASN A 83 -0.42 19.55 7.76
CA ASN A 83 0.15 20.66 8.55
C ASN A 83 1.09 20.21 9.68
N HIS A 84 1.05 18.93 10.07
CA HIS A 84 1.98 18.33 11.04
C HIS A 84 3.33 17.92 10.42
N GLY A 85 3.53 18.17 9.11
CA GLY A 85 4.75 17.91 8.34
C GLY A 85 4.85 16.53 7.72
N GLY A 86 3.92 15.62 7.98
CA GLY A 86 3.93 14.26 7.43
C GLY A 86 2.69 13.98 6.59
N TRP A 87 2.32 12.72 6.46
CA TRP A 87 1.10 12.29 5.77
C TRP A 87 0.21 11.44 6.69
N PRO A 88 -1.11 11.71 6.73
CA PRO A 88 -2.08 10.91 7.45
C PRO A 88 -2.61 9.74 6.60
N LEU A 89 -3.38 8.83 7.21
CA LEU A 89 -4.10 7.76 6.51
C LEU A 89 -5.49 8.16 5.99
N TYR A 90 -5.96 9.35 6.35
CA TYR A 90 -7.24 9.92 5.92
C TYR A 90 -7.19 11.44 6.06
N HIS A 91 -8.10 12.14 5.38
CA HIS A 91 -8.18 13.60 5.40
C HIS A 91 -8.25 14.15 6.83
N ASP A 92 -7.44 15.17 7.13
CA ASP A 92 -7.29 15.78 8.46
C ASP A 92 -6.89 14.82 9.61
N GLY A 93 -6.35 13.64 9.28
CA GLY A 93 -5.82 12.72 10.28
C GLY A 93 -4.50 13.16 10.91
N ASP A 94 -4.08 12.45 11.95
CA ASP A 94 -2.74 12.56 12.51
C ASP A 94 -1.67 11.97 11.58
N LEU A 95 -0.41 12.36 11.80
CA LEU A 95 0.74 11.78 11.12
C LEU A 95 0.78 10.26 11.28
N ASP A 96 0.75 9.54 10.16
CA ASP A 96 1.10 8.12 10.13
C ASP A 96 2.57 7.93 9.72
N MET A 97 3.32 7.17 10.53
CA MET A 97 4.75 6.96 10.33
C MET A 97 5.06 6.24 9.01
N SER A 98 4.18 5.33 8.59
CA SER A 98 4.40 4.49 7.41
C SER A 98 4.09 5.27 6.13
N ALA A 99 2.97 5.99 6.11
CA ALA A 99 2.62 6.92 5.05
C ALA A 99 3.70 7.99 4.88
N SER A 100 4.14 8.60 5.99
CA SER A 100 5.13 9.68 5.93
C SER A 100 6.50 9.22 5.42
N VAL A 101 6.98 8.05 5.85
CA VAL A 101 8.26 7.51 5.38
C VAL A 101 8.20 7.14 3.91
N LYS A 102 7.10 6.54 3.44
CA LYS A 102 6.92 6.20 2.02
C LYS A 102 6.85 7.46 1.16
N ALA A 103 6.07 8.46 1.56
CA ALA A 103 5.93 9.72 0.82
C ALA A 103 7.24 10.49 0.74
N TYR A 104 7.95 10.64 1.86
CA TYR A 104 9.28 11.26 1.86
C TYR A 104 10.24 10.49 0.93
N TYR A 105 10.26 9.16 1.00
CA TYR A 105 11.18 8.38 0.18
C TYR A 105 10.82 8.49 -1.32
N ALA A 106 9.54 8.44 -1.66
CA ALA A 106 9.07 8.62 -3.02
C ALA A 106 9.46 10.00 -3.58
N LEU A 107 9.22 11.09 -2.84
CA LEU A 107 9.66 12.44 -3.23
C LEU A 107 11.17 12.52 -3.44
N LYS A 108 11.96 11.91 -2.54
CA LYS A 108 13.42 11.88 -2.70
C LYS A 108 13.84 11.10 -3.95
N LEU A 109 13.15 10.00 -4.28
CA LEU A 109 13.40 9.21 -5.48
C LEU A 109 13.07 9.99 -6.76
N THR A 110 12.04 10.85 -6.75
CA THR A 110 11.71 11.73 -7.87
C THR A 110 12.67 12.91 -8.03
N GLY A 111 13.65 13.06 -7.13
CA GLY A 111 14.70 14.07 -7.22
C GLY A 111 14.46 15.33 -6.39
N GLU A 112 13.51 15.30 -5.46
CA GLU A 112 13.24 16.44 -4.57
C GLU A 112 14.44 16.73 -3.66
N ASP A 113 14.77 18.01 -3.51
CA ASP A 113 15.86 18.43 -2.62
C ASP A 113 15.49 18.20 -1.15
N VAL A 114 16.34 17.44 -0.44
CA VAL A 114 16.17 17.10 0.98
C VAL A 114 16.21 18.32 1.90
N ASP A 115 16.80 19.43 1.44
CA ASP A 115 16.88 20.69 2.17
C ASP A 115 15.77 21.68 1.80
N SER A 116 14.89 21.31 0.86
CA SER A 116 13.65 22.07 0.63
C SER A 116 12.78 22.11 1.89
N GLN A 117 11.96 23.15 2.02
CA GLN A 117 11.18 23.40 3.24
C GLN A 117 10.27 22.23 3.61
N HIS A 118 9.55 21.66 2.63
CA HIS A 118 8.58 20.59 2.86
C HIS A 118 9.27 19.24 3.19
N MET A 119 10.41 18.94 2.56
CA MET A 119 11.23 17.76 2.89
C MET A 119 11.88 17.89 4.27
N THR A 120 12.42 19.05 4.61
CA THR A 120 12.97 19.30 5.95
C THR A 120 11.90 19.14 7.01
N TYR A 121 10.68 19.64 6.75
CA TYR A 121 9.58 19.50 7.69
C TYR A 121 9.18 18.03 7.91
N ALA A 122 9.04 17.26 6.82
CA ALA A 122 8.77 15.83 6.88
C ALA A 122 9.84 15.04 7.63
N ARG A 123 11.12 15.28 7.31
CA ARG A 123 12.26 14.66 7.99
C ARG A 123 12.20 14.91 9.50
N ASN A 124 11.95 16.14 9.93
CA ASN A 124 11.86 16.49 11.34
C ASN A 124 10.64 15.84 12.00
N ALA A 125 9.46 15.92 11.38
CA ALA A 125 8.23 15.34 11.90
C ALA A 125 8.31 13.80 12.08
N ILE A 126 8.98 13.11 11.15
CA ILE A 126 9.27 11.67 11.21
C ILE A 126 10.24 11.37 12.36
N ARG A 127 11.36 12.11 12.45
CA ARG A 127 12.37 11.90 13.48
C ARG A 127 11.83 12.16 14.89
N ASP A 128 11.06 13.22 15.08
CA ASP A 128 10.46 13.60 16.36
C ASP A 128 9.51 12.51 16.90
N ARG A 129 8.98 11.65 16.01
CA ARG A 129 8.08 10.52 16.35
C ARG A 129 8.79 9.16 16.36
N GLY A 130 10.12 9.15 16.45
CA GLY A 130 10.91 7.93 16.62
C GLY A 130 11.56 7.40 15.33
N GLY A 131 11.38 8.10 14.20
CA GLY A 131 12.03 7.80 12.93
C GLY A 131 11.48 6.57 12.20
N ALA A 132 12.04 6.30 11.02
CA ALA A 132 11.59 5.24 10.11
C ALA A 132 11.65 3.81 10.69
N ALA A 133 12.40 3.59 11.77
CA ALA A 133 12.39 2.32 12.49
C ALA A 133 11.01 1.96 13.08
N LYS A 134 10.13 2.96 13.29
CA LYS A 134 8.77 2.79 13.83
C LYS A 134 7.71 2.49 12.77
N SER A 135 8.07 2.41 11.48
CA SER A 135 7.10 2.08 10.44
C SER A 135 6.54 0.67 10.57
N ASN A 136 5.34 0.47 10.01
CA ASN A 136 4.65 -0.82 10.00
C ASN A 136 5.42 -1.88 9.20
N VAL A 137 4.93 -3.12 9.26
CA VAL A 137 5.59 -4.27 8.63
C VAL A 137 5.73 -4.13 7.11
N PHE A 138 4.72 -3.62 6.42
CA PHE A 138 4.76 -3.47 4.95
C PHE A 138 5.82 -2.46 4.52
N THR A 139 5.89 -1.32 5.20
CA THR A 139 6.94 -0.32 4.96
C THR A 139 8.32 -0.91 5.21
N ARG A 140 8.51 -1.69 6.29
CA ARG A 140 9.79 -2.36 6.56
C ARG A 140 10.15 -3.39 5.49
N PHE A 141 9.19 -4.09 4.89
CA PHE A 141 9.44 -4.94 3.72
C PHE A 141 9.91 -4.12 2.52
N THR A 142 9.23 -3.02 2.19
CA THR A 142 9.67 -2.12 1.12
C THR A 142 11.08 -1.59 1.37
N LEU A 143 11.38 -1.13 2.58
CA LEU A 143 12.71 -0.64 2.95
C LEU A 143 13.77 -1.74 2.90
N ALA A 144 13.43 -2.99 3.25
CA ALA A 144 14.35 -4.13 3.13
C ALA A 144 14.65 -4.49 1.68
N LEU A 145 13.64 -4.45 0.79
CA LEU A 145 13.81 -4.64 -0.65
C LEU A 145 14.74 -3.57 -1.25
N PHE A 146 14.68 -2.34 -0.74
CA PHE A 146 15.58 -1.25 -1.12
C PHE A 146 16.93 -1.22 -0.38
N GLY A 147 17.21 -2.20 0.48
CA GLY A 147 18.45 -2.25 1.27
C GLY A 147 18.59 -1.14 2.32
N GLN A 148 17.52 -0.41 2.63
CA GLN A 148 17.52 0.70 3.61
C GLN A 148 17.44 0.18 5.05
N VAL A 149 16.95 -1.04 5.25
CA VAL A 149 16.98 -1.75 6.53
C VAL A 149 17.41 -3.19 6.28
N PRO A 150 18.06 -3.86 7.24
CA PRO A 150 18.37 -5.27 7.08
C PRO A 150 17.09 -6.12 7.14
N TRP A 151 17.05 -7.27 6.47
CA TRP A 151 15.90 -8.22 6.49
C TRP A 151 15.47 -8.69 7.89
N ARG A 152 16.31 -8.50 8.91
CA ARG A 152 15.91 -8.72 10.31
C ARG A 152 14.90 -7.69 10.85
N ALA A 153 14.66 -6.59 10.12
CA ALA A 153 13.63 -5.62 10.42
C ALA A 153 12.22 -6.11 10.05
N THR A 154 12.09 -7.16 9.23
CA THR A 154 10.80 -7.76 8.83
C THR A 154 10.55 -9.08 9.56
N PRO A 155 9.30 -9.46 9.86
CA PRO A 155 9.03 -10.75 10.51
C PRO A 155 9.49 -11.88 9.61
N VAL A 156 9.84 -13.02 10.21
CA VAL A 156 10.22 -14.23 9.49
C VAL A 156 9.00 -14.78 8.79
N MET A 157 8.84 -14.41 7.52
CA MET A 157 7.80 -14.91 6.63
C MET A 157 8.43 -15.87 5.62
N ARG A 158 7.92 -17.11 5.60
CA ARG A 158 8.51 -18.22 4.85
C ARG A 158 7.52 -18.78 3.85
N VAL A 159 7.95 -18.94 2.60
CA VAL A 159 7.09 -19.47 1.52
C VAL A 159 6.65 -20.92 1.75
N GLU A 160 7.35 -21.66 2.62
CA GLU A 160 6.98 -23.00 3.07
C GLU A 160 5.62 -23.05 3.79
N THR A 161 5.11 -21.92 4.31
CA THR A 161 3.75 -21.82 4.85
C THR A 161 2.68 -22.23 3.84
N MET A 162 2.96 -22.09 2.54
CA MET A 162 2.09 -22.59 1.46
C MET A 162 1.90 -24.12 1.53
N LEU A 163 2.83 -24.85 2.13
CA LEU A 163 2.81 -26.31 2.23
C LEU A 163 2.07 -26.83 3.47
N PHE A 164 1.62 -25.94 4.35
CA PHE A 164 0.92 -26.36 5.57
C PHE A 164 -0.39 -27.08 5.23
N PRO A 165 -0.73 -28.14 5.99
CA PRO A 165 -1.99 -28.86 5.83
C PRO A 165 -3.17 -28.01 6.32
N ASP A 166 -4.39 -28.33 5.89
CA ASP A 166 -5.59 -27.54 6.20
C ASP A 166 -5.93 -27.48 7.69
N TRP A 167 -5.53 -28.48 8.47
CA TRP A 167 -5.70 -28.46 9.92
C TRP A 167 -4.80 -27.42 10.62
N SER A 168 -3.66 -27.02 10.03
CA SER A 168 -2.72 -26.07 10.64
C SER A 168 -3.37 -24.69 10.83
N PRO A 169 -3.18 -24.02 11.99
CA PRO A 169 -3.72 -22.66 12.20
C PRO A 169 -3.08 -21.61 11.28
N PHE A 170 -1.89 -21.89 10.74
CA PHE A 170 -1.15 -20.99 9.85
C PHE A 170 -1.34 -21.31 8.36
N ASN A 171 -2.31 -22.15 8.01
CA ASN A 171 -2.63 -22.43 6.62
C ASN A 171 -3.15 -21.17 5.92
N ILE A 172 -2.64 -20.88 4.72
CA ILE A 172 -2.97 -19.67 3.94
C ILE A 172 -4.48 -19.54 3.61
N ASN A 173 -5.21 -20.66 3.56
CA ASN A 173 -6.66 -20.66 3.32
C ASN A 173 -7.47 -20.15 4.52
N LYS A 174 -6.88 -20.06 5.72
CA LYS A 174 -7.50 -19.48 6.92
C LYS A 174 -7.29 -17.98 7.04
N VAL A 175 -6.50 -17.39 6.15
CA VAL A 175 -6.25 -15.95 6.06
C VAL A 175 -7.31 -15.33 5.14
N SER A 176 -7.79 -14.13 5.48
CA SER A 176 -8.80 -13.43 4.66
C SER A 176 -8.34 -13.28 3.21
N TYR A 177 -9.30 -13.23 2.28
CA TYR A 177 -9.01 -13.23 0.84
C TYR A 177 -8.02 -12.12 0.42
N TRP A 178 -8.27 -10.87 0.81
CA TRP A 178 -7.39 -9.75 0.46
C TRP A 178 -6.01 -9.89 1.11
N SER A 179 -5.93 -10.43 2.33
CA SER A 179 -4.66 -10.60 3.02
C SER A 179 -3.82 -11.69 2.34
N ARG A 180 -4.44 -12.82 1.94
CA ARG A 180 -3.70 -13.88 1.25
C ARG A 180 -3.19 -13.45 -0.12
N THR A 181 -3.93 -12.64 -0.88
CA THR A 181 -3.49 -12.18 -2.20
C THR A 181 -2.29 -11.24 -2.11
N VAL A 182 -2.18 -10.44 -1.05
CA VAL A 182 -0.98 -9.63 -0.77
C VAL A 182 0.16 -10.49 -0.23
N MET A 183 -0.14 -11.39 0.72
CA MET A 183 0.89 -12.18 1.41
C MET A 183 1.60 -13.18 0.51
N VAL A 184 0.90 -13.86 -0.40
CA VAL A 184 1.52 -14.91 -1.23
C VAL A 184 2.68 -14.41 -2.11
N PRO A 185 2.55 -13.34 -2.90
CA PRO A 185 3.70 -12.79 -3.63
C PRO A 185 4.75 -12.19 -2.67
N LEU A 186 4.33 -11.58 -1.54
CA LEU A 186 5.27 -11.09 -0.53
C LEU A 186 6.09 -12.23 0.13
N LEU A 187 5.53 -13.44 0.27
CA LEU A 187 6.26 -14.62 0.75
C LEU A 187 7.35 -15.06 -0.23
N ILE A 188 7.11 -14.91 -1.55
CA ILE A 188 8.15 -15.14 -2.57
C ILE A 188 9.27 -14.12 -2.37
N LEU A 189 8.95 -12.83 -2.30
CA LEU A 189 9.91 -11.75 -2.08
C LEU A 189 10.69 -11.93 -0.77
N ALA A 190 10.02 -12.27 0.33
CA ALA A 190 10.65 -12.52 1.62
C ALA A 190 11.58 -13.75 1.62
N SER A 191 11.29 -14.76 0.80
CA SER A 191 12.11 -15.96 0.66
C SER A 191 13.34 -15.72 -0.22
N LEU A 192 13.18 -14.98 -1.32
CA LEU A 192 14.24 -14.68 -2.28
C LEU A 192 15.14 -13.53 -1.84
N LYS A 193 14.58 -12.61 -1.04
CA LYS A 193 15.25 -11.39 -0.55
C LYS A 193 15.91 -10.59 -1.67
N PRO A 194 15.20 -10.30 -2.79
CA PRO A 194 15.78 -9.56 -3.90
C PRO A 194 16.09 -8.13 -3.47
N GLN A 195 17.00 -7.50 -4.21
CA GLN A 195 17.35 -6.10 -4.02
C GLN A 195 16.80 -5.27 -5.17
N ALA A 196 16.14 -4.16 -4.84
CA ALA A 196 15.67 -3.15 -5.78
C ALA A 196 16.80 -2.70 -6.72
N LYS A 197 16.48 -2.45 -7.99
CA LYS A 197 17.45 -1.89 -8.95
C LYS A 197 17.89 -0.49 -8.53
N ASN A 198 16.96 0.33 -8.01
CA ASN A 198 17.19 1.70 -7.52
C ASN A 198 18.18 2.49 -8.40
N PRO A 199 17.83 2.78 -9.68
CA PRO A 199 18.79 3.31 -10.66
C PRO A 199 19.46 4.62 -10.24
N ARG A 200 18.79 5.42 -9.41
CA ARG A 200 19.30 6.71 -8.91
C ARG A 200 20.14 6.58 -7.63
N ASN A 201 20.23 5.37 -7.07
CA ASN A 201 20.97 5.07 -5.84
C ASN A 201 20.60 6.00 -4.67
N VAL A 202 19.31 6.27 -4.51
CA VAL A 202 18.79 7.12 -3.44
C VAL A 202 18.52 6.27 -2.20
N GLY A 203 18.90 6.77 -1.02
CA GLY A 203 18.57 6.17 0.28
C GLY A 203 17.94 7.19 1.23
N ILE A 204 17.55 6.76 2.43
CA ILE A 204 16.81 7.58 3.42
C ILE A 204 17.38 7.45 4.85
N GLU A 205 18.69 7.27 4.98
CA GLU A 205 19.37 7.13 6.27
C GLU A 205 19.04 8.28 7.25
N GLU A 206 18.78 9.49 6.73
CA GLU A 206 18.46 10.66 7.52
C GLU A 206 17.13 10.57 8.30
N LEU A 207 16.24 9.64 7.93
CA LEU A 207 14.97 9.40 8.62
C LEU A 207 15.12 8.50 9.86
N PHE A 208 16.30 7.91 10.08
CA PHE A 208 16.55 7.01 11.20
C PHE A 208 17.24 7.74 12.36
N LEU A 209 16.78 7.47 13.59
CA LEU A 209 17.45 7.95 14.82
C LEU A 209 18.64 7.07 15.21
N THR A 210 18.53 5.78 14.93
CA THR A 210 19.59 4.78 15.11
C THR A 210 19.92 4.22 13.73
N PRO A 211 21.21 4.08 13.35
CA PRO A 211 21.56 3.43 12.09
C PRO A 211 20.83 2.10 11.93
N PRO A 212 20.20 1.80 10.76
CA PRO A 212 19.32 0.65 10.59
C PRO A 212 19.93 -0.69 11.00
N ASP A 213 21.23 -0.89 10.74
CA ASP A 213 21.98 -2.09 11.12
C ASP A 213 22.20 -2.25 12.62
N LYS A 214 22.10 -1.17 13.38
CA LYS A 214 22.23 -1.16 14.85
C LYS A 214 20.90 -1.22 15.58
N GLU A 215 19.79 -0.83 14.95
CA GLU A 215 18.45 -0.88 15.54
C GLU A 215 18.04 -2.33 15.81
N LYS A 216 17.57 -2.67 17.01
CA LYS A 216 17.20 -4.05 17.39
C LYS A 216 15.70 -4.21 17.68
N ASN A 217 14.98 -3.10 17.86
CA ASN A 217 13.62 -3.05 18.38
C ASN A 217 12.62 -2.62 17.30
N TYR A 218 12.64 -3.32 16.16
CA TYR A 218 11.70 -3.10 15.07
C TYR A 218 10.29 -3.63 15.36
N PHE A 219 10.16 -4.59 16.28
CA PHE A 219 8.88 -5.19 16.63
C PHE A 219 8.40 -4.73 18.01
N THR A 220 7.13 -4.38 18.06
CA THR A 220 6.41 -4.04 19.29
C THR A 220 5.14 -4.88 19.36
N ASN A 221 4.62 -5.10 20.57
CA ASN A 221 3.32 -5.70 20.77
C ASN A 221 2.30 -4.57 21.04
N PRO A 222 1.66 -4.00 20.01
CA PRO A 222 0.84 -2.80 20.18
C PRO A 222 -0.45 -3.08 20.99
N THR A 223 -0.98 -4.30 20.93
CA THR A 223 -2.20 -4.68 21.66
C THR A 223 -1.93 -5.04 23.12
N GLY A 224 -0.66 -5.26 23.49
CA GLY A 224 -0.27 -5.81 24.79
C GLY A 224 -0.76 -7.23 25.04
N HIS A 225 -1.44 -7.86 24.08
CA HIS A 225 -2.03 -9.18 24.26
C HIS A 225 -0.94 -10.26 24.31
N TRP A 226 -1.08 -11.25 25.19
CA TRP A 226 -0.05 -12.27 25.44
C TRP A 226 0.33 -13.08 24.18
N ILE A 227 -0.65 -13.33 23.29
CA ILE A 227 -0.39 -13.98 21.98
C ILE A 227 0.63 -13.20 21.17
N GLY A 228 0.56 -11.86 21.18
CA GLY A 228 1.53 -11.01 20.49
C GLY A 228 2.95 -11.27 21.01
N SER A 229 3.12 -11.31 22.33
CA SER A 229 4.42 -11.63 22.95
C SER A 229 4.92 -13.04 22.59
N VAL A 230 4.03 -14.03 22.50
CA VAL A 230 4.37 -15.39 22.05
C VAL A 230 4.82 -15.38 20.59
N LEU A 231 4.10 -14.70 19.70
CA LEU A 231 4.47 -14.59 18.28
C LEU A 231 5.82 -13.88 18.09
N LEU A 232 6.09 -12.82 18.85
CA LEU A 232 7.39 -12.15 18.85
C LEU A 232 8.52 -13.07 19.35
N GLY A 233 8.26 -13.87 20.39
CA GLY A 233 9.19 -14.88 20.87
C GLY A 233 9.47 -15.95 19.81
N LEU A 234 8.43 -16.44 19.13
CA LEU A 234 8.57 -17.40 18.03
C LEU A 234 9.38 -16.82 16.87
N ASP A 235 9.12 -15.58 16.47
CA ASP A 235 9.90 -14.89 15.43
C ASP A 235 11.39 -14.83 15.80
N HIS A 236 11.70 -14.43 17.03
CA HIS A 236 13.07 -14.36 17.54
C HIS A 236 13.78 -15.72 17.54
N LEU A 237 13.06 -16.79 17.88
CA LEU A 237 13.58 -18.16 17.90
C LEU A 237 13.77 -18.75 16.50
N VAL A 238 12.85 -18.50 15.58
CA VAL A 238 12.88 -19.07 14.23
C VAL A 238 13.91 -18.37 13.35
N ARG A 239 14.15 -17.07 13.56
CA ARG A 239 15.08 -16.26 12.76
C ARG A 239 16.49 -16.85 12.61
N PRO A 240 17.22 -17.26 13.68
CA PRO A 240 18.53 -17.89 13.52
C PRO A 240 18.47 -19.27 12.85
N LEU A 241 17.30 -19.91 12.85
CA LEU A 241 17.08 -21.21 12.21
C LEU A 241 16.71 -21.08 10.72
N GLU A 242 16.36 -19.89 10.24
CA GLU A 242 15.96 -19.64 8.85
C GLU A 242 16.94 -20.24 7.82
N PRO A 243 18.28 -20.09 7.95
CA PRO A 243 19.23 -20.66 7.00
C PRO A 243 19.25 -22.20 6.96
N LEU A 244 18.74 -22.86 8.02
CA LEU A 244 18.72 -24.31 8.15
C LEU A 244 17.48 -24.95 7.49
N PHE A 245 16.51 -24.15 7.03
CA PHE A 245 15.31 -24.69 6.41
C PHE A 245 15.65 -25.43 5.09
N PRO A 246 15.06 -26.61 4.84
CA PRO A 246 15.38 -27.38 3.66
C PRO A 246 15.03 -26.66 2.36
N LYS A 247 16.03 -26.42 1.51
CA LYS A 247 15.87 -25.75 0.20
C LYS A 247 14.88 -26.43 -0.75
N PHE A 248 14.64 -27.73 -0.61
CA PHE A 248 13.63 -28.42 -1.40
C PHE A 248 12.19 -28.02 -1.01
N LEU A 249 11.95 -27.71 0.28
CA LEU A 249 10.66 -27.21 0.74
C LEU A 249 10.44 -25.77 0.27
N GLU A 250 11.48 -24.94 0.34
CA GLU A 250 11.47 -23.57 -0.21
C GLU A 250 11.06 -23.58 -1.69
N LYS A 251 11.73 -24.40 -2.52
CA LYS A 251 11.40 -24.56 -3.95
C LYS A 251 9.96 -25.04 -4.17
N LYS A 252 9.48 -25.98 -3.36
CA LYS A 252 8.09 -26.49 -3.44
C LYS A 252 7.08 -25.40 -3.04
N GLY A 253 7.41 -24.60 -2.02
CA GLY A 253 6.64 -23.44 -1.57
C GLY A 253 6.55 -22.38 -2.66
N LEU A 254 7.69 -21.99 -3.26
CA LEU A 254 7.76 -21.06 -4.40
C LEU A 254 6.87 -21.53 -5.55
N LYS A 255 6.95 -22.81 -5.93
CA LYS A 255 6.09 -23.38 -6.99
C LYS A 255 4.60 -23.30 -6.65
N LYS A 256 4.23 -23.53 -5.38
CA LYS A 256 2.82 -23.44 -4.93
C LYS A 256 2.33 -22.00 -4.85
N ALA A 257 3.19 -21.06 -4.43
CA ALA A 257 2.92 -19.63 -4.44
C ALA A 257 2.74 -19.11 -5.87
N LEU A 258 3.64 -19.45 -6.78
CA LEU A 258 3.55 -19.09 -8.20
C LEU A 258 2.27 -19.64 -8.84
N LYS A 259 1.94 -20.92 -8.56
CA LYS A 259 0.68 -21.52 -9.03
C LYS A 259 -0.53 -20.77 -8.48
N PHE A 260 -0.52 -20.40 -7.20
CA PHE A 260 -1.60 -19.63 -6.58
C PHE A 260 -1.83 -18.29 -7.30
N ILE A 261 -0.75 -17.58 -7.62
CA ILE A 261 -0.78 -16.29 -8.33
C ILE A 261 -1.35 -16.47 -9.74
N LYS A 262 -0.74 -17.35 -10.55
CA LYS A 262 -1.11 -17.54 -11.97
C LYS A 262 -2.56 -17.97 -12.16
N GLU A 263 -3.08 -18.84 -11.29
CA GLU A 263 -4.50 -19.24 -11.32
C GLU A 263 -5.48 -18.09 -11.06
N ARG A 264 -5.01 -16.94 -10.54
CA ARG A 264 -5.83 -15.84 -10.02
C ARG A 264 -5.51 -14.49 -10.65
N LEU A 265 -4.67 -14.45 -11.68
CA LEU A 265 -4.30 -13.22 -12.38
C LEU A 265 -5.44 -12.61 -13.21
N ASN A 266 -6.57 -13.31 -13.34
CA ASN A 266 -7.84 -12.94 -14.01
C ASN A 266 -7.76 -12.41 -15.46
N GLY A 267 -6.56 -12.23 -16.02
CA GLY A 267 -6.29 -11.77 -17.38
C GLY A 267 -6.27 -10.24 -17.55
N GLU A 268 -6.78 -9.49 -16.57
CA GLU A 268 -7.01 -8.06 -16.72
C GLU A 268 -6.66 -7.27 -15.44
N ASP A 269 -7.42 -7.43 -14.34
CA ASP A 269 -7.24 -6.69 -13.07
C ASP A 269 -6.23 -7.33 -12.10
N GLY A 270 -5.44 -8.29 -12.58
CA GLY A 270 -4.36 -8.88 -11.82
C GLY A 270 -4.82 -9.61 -10.55
N LEU A 271 -3.86 -9.87 -9.66
CA LEU A 271 -4.13 -10.66 -8.47
C LEU A 271 -4.98 -9.89 -7.45
N GLY A 272 -6.28 -10.19 -7.44
CA GLY A 272 -7.23 -9.70 -6.45
C GLY A 272 -7.65 -8.24 -6.60
N GLY A 273 -7.30 -7.57 -7.71
CA GLY A 273 -7.79 -6.24 -8.04
C GLY A 273 -7.39 -5.15 -7.05
N ILE A 274 -6.31 -5.37 -6.28
CA ILE A 274 -5.81 -4.41 -5.27
C ILE A 274 -4.32 -4.14 -5.48
N PHE A 275 -3.94 -2.87 -5.41
CA PHE A 275 -2.60 -2.39 -5.71
C PHE A 275 -1.48 -3.21 -5.06
N PRO A 276 -1.48 -3.48 -3.73
CA PRO A 276 -0.35 -4.14 -3.09
C PRO A 276 -0.17 -5.59 -3.56
N ALA A 277 -1.25 -6.29 -3.91
CA ALA A 277 -1.16 -7.66 -4.41
C ALA A 277 -0.60 -7.70 -5.84
N MET A 278 -1.01 -6.75 -6.68
CA MET A 278 -0.54 -6.63 -8.05
C MET A 278 0.93 -6.19 -8.12
N ALA A 279 1.31 -5.13 -7.40
CA ALA A 279 2.71 -4.67 -7.36
C ALA A 279 3.66 -5.75 -6.83
N ASN A 280 3.29 -6.42 -5.72
CA ASN A 280 4.09 -7.55 -5.20
C ASN A 280 4.16 -8.71 -6.19
N THR A 281 3.11 -8.96 -6.98
CA THR A 281 3.11 -10.00 -8.01
C THR A 281 4.14 -9.70 -9.10
N VAL A 282 4.15 -8.48 -9.62
CA VAL A 282 5.14 -8.07 -10.64
C VAL A 282 6.56 -8.14 -10.09
N MET A 283 6.79 -7.64 -8.86
CA MET A 283 8.10 -7.75 -8.21
C MET A 283 8.52 -9.21 -7.97
N ALA A 284 7.57 -10.10 -7.63
CA ALA A 284 7.84 -11.52 -7.47
C ALA A 284 8.18 -12.20 -8.79
N PHE A 285 7.53 -11.82 -9.91
CA PHE A 285 7.90 -12.30 -11.24
C PHE A 285 9.31 -11.84 -11.65
N ASP A 286 9.64 -10.56 -11.45
CA ASP A 286 10.99 -10.01 -11.68
C ASP A 286 12.04 -10.79 -10.86
N ALA A 287 11.78 -10.99 -9.56
CA ALA A 287 12.67 -11.74 -8.67
C ALA A 287 12.83 -13.23 -9.04
N LEU A 288 11.83 -13.81 -9.72
CA LEU A 288 11.88 -15.17 -10.25
C LEU A 288 12.52 -15.26 -11.67
N GLY A 289 12.89 -14.11 -12.27
CA GLY A 289 13.55 -14.03 -13.57
C GLY A 289 12.61 -14.13 -14.76
N PHE A 290 11.33 -13.80 -14.60
CA PHE A 290 10.38 -13.71 -15.71
C PHE A 290 10.76 -12.54 -16.63
N SER A 291 10.60 -12.72 -17.95
CA SER A 291 10.71 -11.61 -18.90
C SER A 291 9.52 -10.66 -18.73
N PRO A 292 9.69 -9.33 -18.91
CA PRO A 292 8.57 -8.41 -19.03
C PRO A 292 7.58 -8.77 -20.15
N ASP A 293 8.05 -9.50 -21.17
CA ASP A 293 7.21 -10.01 -22.27
C ASP A 293 6.44 -11.30 -21.92
N ASP A 294 6.66 -11.89 -20.73
CA ASP A 294 5.85 -13.02 -20.28
C ASP A 294 4.40 -12.55 -20.10
N PRO A 295 3.39 -13.25 -20.66
CA PRO A 295 2.00 -12.81 -20.61
C PRO A 295 1.50 -12.57 -19.18
N ASP A 296 1.91 -13.38 -18.21
CA ASP A 296 1.47 -13.23 -16.82
C ASP A 296 2.13 -12.00 -16.16
N TYR A 297 3.37 -11.70 -16.53
CA TYR A 297 4.06 -10.48 -16.10
C TYR A 297 3.36 -9.25 -16.66
N ALA A 298 3.14 -9.23 -17.98
CA ALA A 298 2.54 -8.10 -18.69
C ALA A 298 1.14 -7.78 -18.15
N VAL A 299 0.30 -8.79 -17.95
CA VAL A 299 -1.03 -8.61 -17.34
C VAL A 299 -0.92 -7.98 -15.95
N ALA A 300 -0.05 -8.53 -15.09
CA ALA A 300 0.12 -7.99 -13.74
C ALA A 300 0.62 -6.55 -13.73
N ARG A 301 1.53 -6.20 -14.66
CA ARG A 301 2.06 -4.82 -14.80
C ARG A 301 0.98 -3.86 -15.28
N GLN A 302 0.27 -4.22 -16.35
CA GLN A 302 -0.82 -3.42 -16.89
C GLN A 302 -1.93 -3.20 -15.86
N ALA A 303 -2.23 -4.21 -15.04
CA ALA A 303 -3.21 -4.08 -13.95
C ALA A 303 -2.81 -3.01 -12.91
N VAL A 304 -1.52 -2.89 -12.58
CA VAL A 304 -1.02 -1.81 -11.70
C VAL A 304 -1.15 -0.45 -12.40
N ASP A 305 -0.72 -0.35 -13.66
CA ASP A 305 -0.69 0.93 -14.38
C ASP A 305 -2.10 1.50 -14.63
N ARG A 306 -3.12 0.64 -14.79
CA ARG A 306 -4.52 1.07 -14.94
C ARG A 306 -5.08 1.79 -13.72
N LEU A 307 -4.48 1.62 -12.53
CA LEU A 307 -4.92 2.30 -11.32
C LEU A 307 -4.54 3.79 -11.28
N LEU A 308 -3.70 4.25 -12.22
CA LEU A 308 -3.31 5.65 -12.30
C LEU A 308 -4.48 6.55 -12.75
N VAL A 309 -4.64 7.66 -12.03
CA VAL A 309 -5.46 8.79 -12.44
C VAL A 309 -4.51 9.94 -12.72
N LEU A 310 -4.37 10.30 -13.99
CA LEU A 310 -3.45 11.35 -14.44
C LEU A 310 -4.26 12.54 -14.96
N LYS A 311 -4.18 13.66 -14.26
CA LYS A 311 -4.72 14.96 -14.65
C LYS A 311 -3.57 15.78 -15.27
N GLU A 312 -3.82 17.05 -15.61
CA GLU A 312 -2.83 17.90 -16.30
C GLU A 312 -1.55 18.07 -15.46
N ASP A 313 -1.69 18.58 -14.23
CA ASP A 313 -0.56 18.91 -13.34
C ASP A 313 -0.38 17.94 -12.15
N ILE A 314 -1.33 17.05 -11.94
CA ILE A 314 -1.39 16.17 -10.76
C ILE A 314 -1.82 14.76 -11.16
N GLY A 315 -1.40 13.77 -10.39
CA GLY A 315 -1.87 12.40 -10.55
C GLY A 315 -1.74 11.62 -9.26
N TYR A 316 -2.53 10.55 -9.15
CA TYR A 316 -2.45 9.61 -8.04
C TYR A 316 -2.74 8.20 -8.53
N CYS A 317 -2.54 7.23 -7.65
CA CYS A 317 -2.78 5.82 -7.93
C CYS A 317 -3.88 5.34 -6.97
N GLN A 318 -4.93 4.75 -7.53
CA GLN A 318 -6.05 4.19 -6.78
C GLN A 318 -5.64 2.86 -6.12
N PRO A 319 -6.19 2.49 -4.96
CA PRO A 319 -5.91 1.21 -4.33
C PRO A 319 -6.60 0.05 -5.07
N CYS A 320 -7.78 0.30 -5.66
CA CYS A 320 -8.61 -0.62 -6.43
C CYS A 320 -9.76 0.15 -7.12
N PHE A 321 -10.59 -0.54 -7.90
CA PHE A 321 -11.82 -0.01 -8.48
C PHE A 321 -13.07 -0.49 -7.73
N SER A 322 -14.15 0.29 -7.79
CA SER A 322 -15.43 0.03 -7.11
C SER A 322 -16.68 -0.10 -8.02
N PRO A 323 -16.60 -0.47 -9.32
CA PRO A 323 -17.74 -0.33 -10.24
C PRO A 323 -18.99 -1.10 -9.81
N VAL A 324 -18.84 -2.32 -9.28
CA VAL A 324 -19.97 -3.14 -8.82
C VAL A 324 -20.63 -2.52 -7.58
N TRP A 325 -19.83 -1.96 -6.68
CA TRP A 325 -20.32 -1.34 -5.45
C TRP A 325 -21.04 -0.02 -5.76
N ASP A 326 -20.41 0.83 -6.56
CA ASP A 326 -20.91 2.14 -6.94
C ASP A 326 -22.20 2.01 -7.74
N THR A 327 -22.24 1.09 -8.71
CA THR A 327 -23.45 0.79 -9.49
C THR A 327 -24.58 0.28 -8.61
N GLY A 328 -24.29 -0.60 -7.64
CA GLY A 328 -25.29 -1.12 -6.73
C GLY A 328 -25.91 -0.04 -5.84
N LEU A 329 -25.09 0.89 -5.33
CA LEU A 329 -25.56 2.03 -4.54
C LEU A 329 -26.31 3.05 -5.39
N ALA A 330 -25.77 3.40 -6.57
CA ALA A 330 -26.42 4.32 -7.49
C ALA A 330 -27.79 3.80 -7.93
N SER A 331 -27.89 2.51 -8.27
CA SER A 331 -29.16 1.87 -8.65
C SER A 331 -30.19 1.82 -7.52
N HIS A 332 -29.74 1.84 -6.25
CA HIS A 332 -30.64 1.88 -5.10
C HIS A 332 -31.05 3.32 -4.73
N ALA A 333 -30.21 4.31 -5.07
CA ALA A 333 -30.49 5.72 -4.83
C ALA A 333 -31.50 6.30 -5.86
N MET A 334 -31.43 5.81 -7.10
CA MET A 334 -32.37 6.10 -8.19
C MET A 334 -33.69 5.35 -8.04
#